data_AF-A0A2S7QB60-F1
#
_entry.id   AF-A0A2S7QB60-F1
#
_cell.length_a   1.000
_cell.length_b   1.000
_cell.length_c   1.000
_cell.angle_alpha   90.00
_cell.angle_beta   90.00
_cell.angle_gamma   90.00
#
_symmetry.space_group_name_H-M   'P 1'
#
loop_
_entity.id
_entity.type
_entity.pdbx_description
1 polymer ?
#
loop_
_entity_poly.entity_id
_entity_poly.type
_entity_poly.pdbx_seq_one_letter_code
_entity_poly.pdbx_strand_id
1 'polypeptide(L)'
;MPQMDFDPSEPLLRGGHVVRRHITSFWEGFVDFAFNDNVLHVAIGLIIAQAFTTLITSLVSDILLPPLSLLPFLNKNLEEKFAVLRPGPHYGGFLHNHTDTAGGVQEGMPAGGAVNGSMFFTRDMNFQFLYGAGYNTLKQALEDGAVVLAWGSFLNNLINFIGMGLALYFIAVTYQYFSKDNSIIKHTVRCKYCRKKIFEKATRCVNCTSWQDGREDRVAQ
;
A
#
# COMPACT_ATOMS: atom_id res chain seq x y z
N MET A 1 -47.28 -15.29 -61.52
CA MET A 1 -45.96 -15.02 -60.92
C MET A 1 -46.22 -14.90 -59.41
N PRO A 2 -45.57 -15.69 -58.54
CA PRO A 2 -45.80 -15.54 -57.10
C PRO A 2 -45.13 -14.25 -56.61
N GLN A 3 -45.85 -13.45 -55.81
CA GLN A 3 -45.27 -12.29 -55.12
C GLN A 3 -44.27 -12.78 -54.07
N MET A 4 -43.08 -12.18 -54.06
CA MET A 4 -42.15 -12.28 -52.95
C MET A 4 -42.47 -11.16 -51.97
N ASP A 5 -43.06 -11.51 -50.84
CA ASP A 5 -43.28 -10.60 -49.74
C ASP A 5 -41.93 -10.39 -49.02
N PHE A 6 -41.30 -9.24 -49.27
CA PHE A 6 -40.04 -8.86 -48.63
C PHE A 6 -40.34 -8.44 -47.18
N ASP A 7 -40.14 -9.36 -46.23
CA ASP A 7 -40.21 -9.05 -44.80
C ASP A 7 -38.91 -8.35 -44.35
N PRO A 8 -38.95 -7.07 -43.94
CA PRO A 8 -37.77 -6.30 -43.54
C PRO A 8 -37.06 -6.83 -42.29
N SER A 9 -37.67 -7.77 -41.55
CA SER A 9 -37.15 -8.30 -40.28
C SER A 9 -36.21 -9.50 -40.42
N GLU A 10 -36.19 -10.20 -41.56
CA GLU A 10 -35.30 -11.34 -41.83
C GLU A 10 -33.78 -11.03 -41.77
N PRO A 11 -33.26 -9.88 -42.29
CA PRO A 11 -31.83 -9.60 -42.21
C PRO A 11 -31.34 -9.33 -40.77
N LEU A 12 -32.21 -8.84 -39.88
CA LEU A 12 -31.88 -8.57 -38.47
C LEU A 12 -31.74 -9.86 -37.65
N LEU A 13 -32.59 -10.85 -37.91
CA LEU A 13 -32.50 -12.16 -37.27
C LEU A 13 -31.26 -12.94 -37.72
N ARG A 14 -30.85 -12.80 -38.99
CA ARG A 14 -29.64 -13.45 -39.52
C ARG A 14 -28.33 -12.83 -39.01
N GLY A 15 -28.32 -11.52 -38.73
CA GLY A 15 -27.16 -10.82 -38.16
C GLY A 15 -26.89 -11.13 -36.68
N GLY A 16 -27.94 -11.38 -35.88
CA GLY A 16 -27.81 -11.65 -34.44
C GLY A 16 -27.12 -12.98 -34.10
N HIS A 17 -27.26 -14.00 -34.96
CA HIS A 17 -26.68 -15.33 -34.70
C HIS A 17 -25.16 -15.41 -34.93
N VAL A 18 -24.59 -14.58 -35.81
CA VAL A 18 -23.14 -14.57 -36.09
C VAL A 18 -22.37 -13.89 -34.94
N VAL A 19 -22.91 -12.79 -34.43
CA VAL A 19 -22.34 -12.05 -33.28
C VAL A 19 -22.32 -12.90 -32.02
N ARG A 20 -23.39 -13.66 -31.76
CA ARG A 20 -23.49 -14.50 -30.56
C ARG A 20 -22.45 -15.62 -30.49
N ARG A 21 -22.03 -16.18 -31.63
CA ARG A 21 -21.09 -17.31 -31.67
C ARG A 21 -19.64 -16.89 -31.42
N HIS A 22 -19.26 -15.70 -31.88
CA HIS A 22 -17.92 -15.15 -31.61
C HIS A 22 -17.75 -14.77 -30.14
N ILE A 23 -18.75 -14.13 -29.55
CA ILE A 23 -18.68 -13.70 -28.14
C ILE A 23 -18.58 -14.90 -27.20
N THR A 24 -19.28 -16.01 -27.47
CA THR A 24 -19.18 -17.22 -26.64
C THR A 24 -17.81 -17.90 -26.76
N SER A 25 -17.21 -17.94 -27.96
CA SER A 25 -15.88 -18.59 -28.10
C SER A 25 -14.76 -17.77 -27.47
N PHE A 26 -14.86 -16.43 -27.48
CA PHE A 26 -13.91 -15.58 -26.77
C PHE A 26 -14.03 -15.75 -25.25
N TRP A 27 -15.25 -15.92 -24.72
CA TRP A 27 -15.45 -16.17 -23.29
C TRP A 27 -14.91 -17.52 -22.86
N GLU A 28 -15.18 -18.59 -23.62
CA GLU A 28 -14.62 -19.92 -23.36
C GLU A 28 -13.09 -19.91 -23.39
N GLY A 29 -12.49 -19.26 -24.40
CA GLY A 29 -11.04 -19.10 -24.49
C GLY A 29 -10.44 -18.24 -23.37
N PHE A 30 -11.16 -17.22 -22.88
CA PHE A 30 -10.72 -16.42 -21.73
C PHE A 30 -10.79 -17.22 -20.42
N VAL A 31 -11.85 -18.00 -20.23
CA VAL A 31 -12.02 -18.84 -19.05
C VAL A 31 -10.92 -19.91 -19.01
N ASP A 32 -10.66 -20.59 -20.12
CA ASP A 32 -9.54 -21.54 -20.24
C ASP A 32 -8.19 -20.85 -20.03
N PHE A 33 -8.03 -19.59 -20.48
CA PHE A 33 -6.83 -18.82 -20.23
C PHE A 33 -6.65 -18.48 -18.74
N ALA A 34 -7.71 -18.04 -18.06
CA ALA A 34 -7.69 -17.63 -16.66
C ALA A 34 -7.46 -18.79 -15.69
N PHE A 35 -7.92 -20.00 -16.05
CA PHE A 35 -7.70 -21.22 -15.27
C PHE A 35 -6.35 -21.89 -15.52
N ASN A 36 -5.51 -21.35 -16.42
CA ASN A 36 -4.14 -21.84 -16.55
C ASN A 36 -3.36 -21.59 -15.26
N ASP A 37 -2.79 -22.66 -14.70
CA ASP A 37 -2.02 -22.64 -13.45
C ASP A 37 -0.91 -21.56 -13.43
N ASN A 38 -0.26 -21.33 -14.58
CA ASN A 38 0.80 -20.34 -14.70
C ASN A 38 0.30 -18.90 -14.51
N VAL A 39 -0.89 -18.57 -15.03
CA VAL A 39 -1.46 -17.22 -14.95
C VAL A 39 -2.16 -17.02 -13.60
N LEU A 40 -2.84 -18.06 -13.11
CA LEU A 40 -3.57 -18.03 -11.85
C LEU A 40 -2.65 -17.77 -10.65
N HIS A 41 -1.47 -18.40 -10.62
CA HIS A 41 -0.51 -18.19 -9.54
C HIS A 41 0.00 -16.73 -9.49
N VAL A 42 0.32 -16.13 -10.64
CA VAL A 42 0.74 -14.73 -10.71
C VAL A 42 -0.38 -13.79 -10.29
N ALA A 43 -1.62 -14.07 -10.72
CA ALA A 43 -2.80 -13.27 -10.38
C ALA A 43 -3.09 -13.30 -8.87
N ILE A 44 -3.06 -14.48 -8.25
CA ILE A 44 -3.27 -14.63 -6.80
C ILE A 44 -2.18 -13.87 -6.02
N GLY A 45 -0.92 -13.96 -6.47
CA GLY A 45 0.19 -13.22 -5.88
C GLY A 45 -0.03 -11.70 -5.88
N LEU A 46 -0.50 -11.14 -7.00
CA LEU A 46 -0.77 -9.71 -7.11
C LEU A 46 -1.94 -9.26 -6.23
N ILE A 47 -3.03 -10.03 -6.19
CA ILE A 47 -4.22 -9.72 -5.39
C ILE A 47 -3.87 -9.69 -3.90
N ILE A 48 -3.16 -10.72 -3.42
CA ILE A 48 -2.72 -10.79 -2.03
C ILE A 48 -1.77 -9.63 -1.71
N ALA A 49 -0.85 -9.29 -2.62
CA ALA A 49 0.07 -8.17 -2.42
C ALA A 49 -0.66 -6.84 -2.24
N GLN A 50 -1.61 -6.52 -3.14
CA GLN A 50 -2.38 -5.27 -3.07
C GLN A 50 -3.22 -5.20 -1.80
N ALA A 51 -3.95 -6.27 -1.47
CA ALA A 51 -4.76 -6.33 -0.25
C ALA A 51 -3.89 -6.19 1.00
N PHE A 52 -2.77 -6.90 1.07
CA PHE A 52 -1.86 -6.85 2.22
C PHE A 52 -1.24 -5.47 2.41
N THR A 53 -0.82 -4.79 1.33
CA THR A 53 -0.32 -3.42 1.40
C THR A 53 -1.37 -2.48 2.00
N THR A 54 -2.64 -2.56 1.58
CA THR A 54 -3.70 -1.72 2.16
C THR A 54 -3.92 -1.99 3.65
N LEU A 55 -3.92 -3.27 4.07
CA LEU A 55 -4.08 -3.64 5.48
C LEU A 55 -2.94 -3.09 6.35
N ILE A 56 -1.70 -3.16 5.86
CA ILE A 56 -0.55 -2.59 6.58
C ILE A 56 -0.68 -1.07 6.65
N THR A 57 -1.07 -0.41 5.56
CA THR A 57 -1.23 1.05 5.55
C THR A 57 -2.28 1.51 6.56
N SER A 58 -3.44 0.85 6.62
CA SER A 58 -4.48 1.14 7.61
C SER A 58 -4.02 0.87 9.04
N LEU A 59 -3.31 -0.24 9.28
CA LEU A 59 -2.77 -0.54 10.61
C LEU A 59 -1.78 0.54 11.07
N VAL A 60 -0.87 0.99 10.20
CA VAL A 60 0.09 2.03 10.56
C VAL A 60 -0.63 3.36 10.81
N SER A 61 -1.52 3.75 9.90
CA SER A 61 -2.23 5.03 9.98
C SER A 61 -3.20 5.11 11.16
N ASP A 62 -3.89 4.03 11.48
CA ASP A 62 -4.97 4.03 12.47
C ASP A 62 -4.51 3.56 13.85
N ILE A 63 -3.47 2.72 13.92
CA ILE A 63 -3.02 2.10 15.18
C ILE A 63 -1.67 2.62 15.67
N LEU A 64 -0.72 2.91 14.77
CA LEU A 64 0.61 3.40 15.16
C LEU A 64 0.70 4.92 15.20
N LEU A 65 0.03 5.63 14.28
CA LEU A 65 0.08 7.08 14.29
C LEU A 65 -0.56 7.73 15.54
N PRO A 66 -1.62 7.21 16.18
CA PRO A 66 -2.14 7.85 17.39
C PRO A 66 -1.16 7.78 18.59
N PRO A 67 -0.54 6.62 18.91
CA PRO A 67 0.53 6.55 19.90
C PRO A 67 1.78 7.35 19.53
N LEU A 68 2.19 7.35 18.26
CA LEU A 68 3.30 8.20 17.80
C LEU A 68 2.96 9.69 17.87
N SER A 69 1.70 10.07 17.72
CA SER A 69 1.24 11.46 17.80
C SER A 69 1.37 12.07 19.18
N LEU A 70 1.36 11.24 20.23
CA LEU A 70 1.48 11.68 21.62
C LEU A 70 2.94 11.96 22.00
N LEU A 71 3.90 11.57 21.16
CA LEU A 71 5.30 11.88 21.40
C LEU A 71 5.60 13.32 20.97
N PRO A 72 6.08 14.19 21.88
CA PRO A 72 6.25 15.63 21.63
C PRO A 72 7.34 15.96 20.60
N PHE A 73 8.13 14.98 20.16
CA PHE A 73 9.18 15.17 19.15
C PHE A 73 8.69 15.04 17.70
N LEU A 74 7.48 14.50 17.46
CA LEU A 74 6.99 14.18 16.11
C LEU A 74 5.61 14.81 15.87
N ASN A 75 5.61 16.12 15.62
CA ASN A 75 4.38 16.88 15.40
C ASN A 75 3.77 16.53 14.02
N LYS A 76 2.51 16.10 13.94
CA LYS A 76 1.89 15.65 12.67
C LYS A 76 1.81 16.72 11.57
N ASN A 77 2.03 17.98 11.91
CA ASN A 77 2.14 19.10 10.96
C ASN A 77 3.49 19.13 10.21
N LEU A 78 4.19 18.00 10.11
CA LEU A 78 5.42 17.90 9.33
C LEU A 78 5.15 18.17 7.85
N GLU A 79 4.03 17.72 7.29
CA GLU A 79 3.68 17.91 5.87
C GLU A 79 3.53 19.40 5.50
N GLU A 80 3.08 20.23 6.44
CA GLU A 80 2.93 21.68 6.30
C GLU A 80 4.25 22.44 6.50
N LYS A 81 5.33 21.75 6.91
CA LYS A 81 6.67 22.34 6.89
C LYS A 81 7.23 22.31 5.49
N PHE A 82 6.84 23.32 4.73
CA PHE A 82 7.37 23.59 3.41
C PHE A 82 8.15 24.90 3.39
N ALA A 83 9.31 24.86 2.74
CA ALA A 83 10.12 26.05 2.54
C ALA A 83 9.75 26.68 1.20
N VAL A 84 9.15 27.88 1.23
CA VAL A 84 8.91 28.66 0.01
C VAL A 84 10.22 29.34 -0.38
N LEU A 85 10.71 29.04 -1.58
CA LEU A 85 11.97 29.60 -2.10
C LEU A 85 11.73 30.83 -2.96
N ARG A 86 10.60 30.83 -3.67
CA ARG A 86 10.16 31.97 -4.46
C ARG A 86 8.68 32.22 -4.16
N PRO A 87 8.33 33.39 -3.59
CA PRO A 87 6.95 33.72 -3.34
C PRO A 87 6.17 33.83 -4.66
N GLY A 88 4.97 33.25 -4.69
CA GLY A 88 4.00 33.47 -5.75
C GLY A 88 3.42 34.90 -5.71
N PRO A 89 2.67 35.33 -6.74
CA PRO A 89 2.11 36.68 -6.84
C PRO A 89 1.21 37.10 -5.65
N HIS A 90 0.68 36.15 -4.89
CA HIS A 90 -0.23 36.37 -3.76
C HIS A 90 0.42 36.22 -2.37
N TYR A 91 1.75 36.24 -2.28
CA TYR A 91 2.47 36.09 -1.01
C TYR A 91 2.26 37.30 -0.08
N GLY A 92 1.35 37.17 0.88
CA GLY A 92 1.07 38.20 1.90
C GLY A 92 -0.08 39.18 1.57
N GLY A 93 -0.99 38.82 0.66
CA GLY A 93 -2.20 39.60 0.41
C GLY A 93 -3.36 39.21 1.32
N PHE A 94 -3.50 39.85 2.48
CA PHE A 94 -4.79 39.92 3.19
C PHE A 94 -5.78 40.72 2.33
N LEU A 95 -6.42 40.07 1.35
CA LEU A 95 -7.68 40.50 0.71
C LEU A 95 -8.44 39.28 0.20
N HIS A 96 -8.74 38.32 1.08
CA HIS A 96 -9.99 37.60 0.90
C HIS A 96 -11.06 38.41 1.63
N ASN A 97 -11.86 39.12 0.86
CA ASN A 97 -13.17 39.60 1.31
C ASN A 97 -14.01 38.35 1.63
N HIS A 98 -13.91 37.87 2.87
CA HIS A 98 -14.78 36.84 3.42
C HIS A 98 -16.10 37.49 3.87
N THR A 99 -16.95 37.84 2.91
CA THR A 99 -18.39 37.71 3.12
C THR A 99 -18.80 36.49 2.30
N ASP A 100 -18.71 35.31 2.91
CA ASP A 100 -19.84 34.41 3.02
C ASP A 100 -19.43 33.04 3.61
N THR A 101 -20.15 32.72 4.69
CA THR A 101 -20.59 31.38 5.08
C THR A 101 -19.60 30.45 5.79
N ALA A 102 -19.55 30.70 7.10
CA ALA A 102 -19.99 29.79 8.16
C ALA A 102 -19.30 28.42 8.34
N GLY A 103 -18.78 28.22 9.56
CA GLY A 103 -18.47 26.91 10.12
C GLY A 103 -17.23 26.99 11.01
N GLY A 104 -17.43 27.28 12.29
CA GLY A 104 -16.40 27.74 13.20
C GLY A 104 -15.19 26.83 13.37
N VAL A 105 -14.06 27.48 13.63
CA VAL A 105 -13.02 26.93 14.50
C VAL A 105 -12.75 27.99 15.55
N GLN A 106 -13.15 27.65 16.77
CA GLN A 106 -13.01 28.46 17.97
C GLN A 106 -11.55 28.85 18.22
N GLU A 107 -11.44 30.04 18.77
CA GLU A 107 -10.25 30.69 19.31
C GLU A 107 -9.40 29.73 20.14
N GLY A 108 -8.13 29.67 19.77
CA GLY A 108 -7.10 28.94 20.49
C GLY A 108 -5.74 29.50 20.11
N MET A 109 -5.59 30.82 20.22
CA MET A 109 -4.31 31.49 20.10
C MET A 109 -3.50 31.27 21.37
N PRO A 110 -2.29 30.67 21.33
CA PRO A 110 -1.26 31.03 22.25
C PRO A 110 -0.49 32.23 21.68
N ALA A 111 -0.52 33.30 22.46
CA ALA A 111 0.29 34.48 22.30
C ALA A 111 1.79 34.13 22.18
N GLY A 112 2.47 34.83 21.27
CA GLY A 112 3.92 34.81 21.13
C GLY A 112 4.33 35.90 20.16
N GLY A 113 4.43 37.14 20.66
CA GLY A 113 4.72 38.33 19.88
C GLY A 113 6.19 38.50 19.48
N ALA A 114 6.35 39.48 18.58
CA ALA A 114 7.54 40.25 18.23
C ALA A 114 8.73 39.54 17.57
N VAL A 115 9.18 40.07 16.42
CA VAL A 115 10.43 40.85 16.35
C VAL A 115 10.37 41.90 15.24
N ASN A 116 10.79 43.11 15.60
CA ASN A 116 11.29 44.15 14.70
C ASN A 116 12.69 43.79 14.18
N GLY A 117 13.02 44.25 12.97
CA GLY A 117 14.38 44.28 12.38
C GLY A 117 14.58 43.16 11.35
N SER A 118 14.94 43.40 10.09
CA SER A 118 15.58 44.54 9.41
C SER A 118 15.53 44.27 7.90
N MET A 119 15.36 45.34 7.08
CA MET A 119 15.91 45.61 5.72
C MET A 119 15.89 44.46 4.67
N PHE A 120 15.62 44.64 3.38
CA PHE A 120 16.63 44.92 2.36
C PHE A 120 15.98 45.15 0.99
N PHE A 121 16.29 46.30 0.40
CA PHE A 121 16.48 46.42 -1.04
C PHE A 121 17.77 45.68 -1.40
N THR A 122 17.68 44.61 -2.18
CA THR A 122 18.79 44.14 -3.02
C THR A 122 18.22 43.51 -4.29
N ARG A 123 18.58 44.09 -5.43
CA ARG A 123 18.73 43.33 -6.68
C ARG A 123 19.76 42.23 -6.39
N ASP A 124 19.61 41.09 -7.06
CA ASP A 124 20.42 39.87 -6.95
C ASP A 124 19.89 38.82 -5.98
N MET A 125 19.29 37.79 -6.58
CA MET A 125 19.04 36.42 -6.11
C MET A 125 19.23 36.19 -4.59
N ASN A 126 18.23 36.60 -3.78
CA ASN A 126 18.21 36.27 -2.37
C ASN A 126 17.15 35.19 -2.08
N PHE A 127 17.63 34.02 -1.70
CA PHE A 127 16.82 32.87 -1.32
C PHE A 127 16.30 33.11 0.11
N GLN A 128 15.29 33.97 0.23
CA GLN A 128 14.69 34.29 1.52
C GLN A 128 13.77 33.14 1.92
N PHE A 129 14.22 32.30 2.84
CA PHE A 129 13.36 31.30 3.48
C PHE A 129 12.35 32.03 4.37
N LEU A 130 11.18 32.35 3.81
CA LEU A 130 10.10 32.96 4.57
C LEU A 130 9.42 31.87 5.39
N TYR A 131 9.98 31.61 6.57
CA TYR A 131 9.34 30.77 7.56
C TYR A 131 8.19 31.57 8.21
N GLY A 132 6.95 31.16 7.94
CA GLY A 132 5.81 31.48 8.80
C GLY A 132 4.82 32.58 8.35
N ALA A 133 4.80 33.04 7.10
CA ALA A 133 3.68 33.87 6.63
C ALA A 133 3.52 33.80 5.11
N GLY A 134 2.61 32.95 4.61
CA GLY A 134 2.28 32.94 3.18
C GLY A 134 1.15 32.00 2.80
N TYR A 135 1.16 30.75 3.25
CA TYR A 135 0.16 29.75 2.88
C TYR A 135 -0.04 28.77 4.04
N ASN A 136 -1.29 28.39 4.32
CA ASN A 136 -1.60 27.39 5.36
C ASN A 136 -1.50 25.96 4.83
N THR A 137 -1.48 25.80 3.50
CA THR A 137 -1.40 24.48 2.87
C THR A 137 -0.38 24.48 1.73
N LEU A 138 0.26 23.33 1.54
CA LEU A 138 1.19 23.08 0.43
C LEU A 138 0.49 23.23 -0.93
N LYS A 139 -0.78 22.82 -1.03
CA LYS A 139 -1.58 22.91 -2.25
C LYS A 139 -1.81 24.36 -2.69
N GLN A 140 -2.12 25.24 -1.74
CA GLN A 140 -2.30 26.66 -2.01
C GLN A 140 -1.00 27.30 -2.52
N ALA A 141 0.14 26.99 -1.89
CA ALA A 141 1.43 27.50 -2.34
C ALA A 141 1.80 27.01 -3.77
N LEU A 142 1.40 25.79 -4.13
CA LEU A 142 1.63 25.23 -5.46
C LEU A 142 0.73 25.88 -6.53
N GLU A 143 -0.53 26.15 -6.19
CA GLU A 143 -1.51 26.82 -7.06
C GLU A 143 -1.10 28.26 -7.38
N ASP A 144 -0.47 28.94 -6.42
CA ASP A 144 0.09 30.29 -6.63
C ASP A 144 1.41 30.31 -7.42
N GLY A 145 1.84 29.15 -7.93
CA GLY A 145 3.08 29.01 -8.72
C GLY A 145 4.35 29.27 -7.90
N ALA A 146 4.26 29.20 -6.56
CA ALA A 146 5.43 29.34 -5.71
C ALA A 146 6.33 28.11 -5.86
N VAL A 147 7.64 28.32 -5.93
CA VAL A 147 8.61 27.22 -5.94
C VAL A 147 8.84 26.82 -4.49
N VAL A 148 8.31 25.66 -4.12
CA VAL A 148 8.27 25.17 -2.74
C VAL A 148 9.11 23.89 -2.58
N LEU A 149 10.02 23.88 -1.60
CA LEU A 149 10.67 22.66 -1.12
C LEU A 149 9.85 22.07 0.03
N ALA A 150 8.97 21.12 -0.30
CA ALA A 150 8.10 20.41 0.64
C ALA A 150 8.80 19.22 1.33
N TRP A 151 9.86 19.51 2.10
CA TRP A 151 10.60 18.47 2.85
C TRP A 151 9.74 17.74 3.88
N GLY A 152 8.66 18.39 4.34
CA GLY A 152 7.64 17.83 5.21
C GLY A 152 6.99 16.53 4.70
N SER A 153 6.53 16.54 3.44
CA SER A 153 5.85 15.40 2.81
C SER A 153 6.78 14.19 2.66
N PHE A 154 8.06 14.44 2.36
CA PHE A 154 9.08 13.40 2.28
C PHE A 154 9.32 12.74 3.64
N LEU A 155 9.44 13.55 4.70
CA LEU A 155 9.68 13.03 6.04
C LEU A 155 8.47 12.26 6.57
N ASN A 156 7.24 12.68 6.24
CA ASN A 156 6.02 11.92 6.52
C ASN A 156 6.06 10.53 5.87
N ASN A 157 6.38 10.46 4.57
CA ASN A 157 6.50 9.18 3.85
C ASN A 157 7.61 8.29 4.42
N LEU A 158 8.73 8.88 4.85
CA LEU A 158 9.82 8.14 5.50
C LEU A 158 9.42 7.57 6.86
N ILE A 159 8.73 8.37 7.68
CA ILE A 159 8.20 7.93 8.98
C ILE A 159 7.17 6.80 8.76
N ASN A 160 6.30 6.92 7.76
CA ASN A 160 5.35 5.88 7.39
C ASN A 160 6.08 4.59 6.95
N PHE A 161 7.15 4.69 6.15
CA PHE A 161 7.94 3.53 5.73
C PHE A 161 8.60 2.81 6.92
N ILE A 162 9.23 3.56 7.84
CA ILE A 162 9.83 3.00 9.06
C ILE A 162 8.73 2.42 9.97
N GLY A 163 7.58 3.10 10.07
CA GLY A 163 6.41 2.64 10.81
C GLY A 163 5.86 1.32 10.29
N MET A 164 5.78 1.13 8.97
CA MET A 164 5.37 -0.14 8.35
C MET A 164 6.34 -1.28 8.70
N GLY A 165 7.65 -1.01 8.63
CA GLY A 165 8.66 -2.00 9.03
C GLY A 165 8.54 -2.42 10.49
N LEU A 166 8.39 -1.45 11.40
CA LEU A 166 8.20 -1.71 12.82
C LEU A 166 6.87 -2.42 13.12
N ALA A 167 5.79 -2.06 12.44
CA ALA A 167 4.49 -2.71 12.60
C ALA A 167 4.54 -4.20 12.25
N LEU A 168 5.14 -4.54 11.11
CA LEU A 168 5.32 -5.92 10.67
C LEU A 168 6.22 -6.71 11.62
N TYR A 169 7.27 -6.07 12.14
CA TYR A 169 8.12 -6.66 13.16
C TYR A 169 7.34 -6.96 14.45
N PHE A 170 6.56 -6.00 14.95
CA PHE A 170 5.72 -6.21 16.14
C PHE A 170 4.72 -7.34 15.94
N ILE A 171 4.02 -7.40 14.80
CA ILE A 171 3.11 -8.50 14.50
C ILE A 171 3.83 -9.84 14.49
N ALA A 172 4.98 -9.94 13.82
CA ALA A 172 5.76 -11.17 13.77
C ALA A 172 6.23 -11.61 15.16
N VAL A 173 6.69 -10.67 15.99
CA VAL A 173 7.11 -10.94 17.37
C VAL A 173 5.93 -11.32 18.25
N THR A 174 4.80 -10.61 18.17
CA THR A 174 3.57 -10.93 18.92
C THR A 174 3.05 -12.31 18.53
N TYR A 175 3.05 -12.64 17.24
CA TYR A 175 2.67 -13.97 16.77
C TYR A 175 3.64 -15.05 17.30
N GLN A 176 4.95 -14.83 17.20
CA GLN A 176 5.95 -15.78 17.74
C GLN A 176 5.86 -15.92 19.27
N TYR A 177 5.47 -14.86 19.97
CA TYR A 177 5.29 -14.86 21.41
C TYR A 177 4.03 -15.62 21.84
N PHE A 178 2.93 -15.46 21.10
CA PHE A 178 1.65 -16.11 21.39
C PHE A 178 1.61 -17.57 20.90
N SER A 179 2.13 -17.84 19.70
CA SER A 179 2.29 -19.18 19.14
C SER A 179 3.59 -19.80 19.64
N LYS A 180 3.64 -20.18 20.92
CA LYS A 180 4.70 -21.03 21.48
C LYS A 180 4.56 -22.52 21.13
N ASP A 181 3.56 -22.91 20.34
CA ASP A 181 3.42 -24.27 19.82
C ASP A 181 4.35 -24.52 18.62
N ASN A 182 5.65 -24.65 18.91
CA ASN A 182 6.71 -25.00 17.96
C ASN A 182 6.67 -26.48 17.51
N SER A 183 5.51 -26.99 17.06
CA SER A 183 5.43 -28.29 16.35
C SER A 183 5.26 -28.16 14.84
N ILE A 184 5.31 -26.94 14.29
CA ILE A 184 5.12 -26.67 12.85
C ILE A 184 6.38 -26.86 12.00
N ILE A 185 7.54 -27.10 12.61
CA ILE A 185 8.70 -27.65 11.91
C ILE A 185 8.85 -29.09 12.39
N LYS A 186 8.12 -29.99 11.74
CA LYS A 186 8.39 -31.41 11.95
C LYS A 186 9.76 -31.70 11.34
N HIS A 187 10.76 -31.86 12.18
CA HIS A 187 12.11 -32.24 11.75
C HIS A 187 12.01 -33.51 10.90
N THR A 188 12.45 -33.40 9.63
CA THR A 188 12.46 -34.54 8.70
C THR A 188 13.87 -35.06 8.54
N VAL A 189 14.09 -36.33 8.86
CA VAL A 189 15.35 -37.04 8.66
C VAL A 189 15.29 -37.84 7.35
N ARG A 190 16.46 -38.13 6.75
CA ARG A 190 16.54 -39.04 5.61
C ARG A 190 16.46 -40.47 6.11
N CYS A 191 15.56 -41.27 5.55
CA CYS A 191 15.50 -42.71 5.81
C CYS A 191 16.81 -43.39 5.37
N LYS A 192 17.36 -44.28 6.22
CA LYS A 192 18.64 -44.99 5.98
C LYS A 192 18.61 -45.89 4.74
N TYR A 193 17.44 -46.45 4.41
CA TYR A 193 17.28 -47.42 3.31
C TYR A 193 16.85 -46.75 2.00
N CYS A 194 15.73 -46.01 2.01
CA CYS A 194 15.15 -45.47 0.76
C CYS A 194 15.55 -44.02 0.45
N ARG A 195 16.33 -43.36 1.32
CA ARG A 195 16.81 -41.97 1.18
C ARG A 195 15.73 -40.88 0.99
N LYS A 196 14.44 -41.23 1.13
CA LYS A 196 13.32 -40.27 1.17
C LYS A 196 13.26 -39.61 2.55
N LYS A 197 12.76 -38.37 2.58
CA LYS A 197 12.57 -37.60 3.82
C LYS A 197 11.36 -38.16 4.59
N ILE A 198 11.55 -38.44 5.87
CA ILE A 198 10.53 -38.96 6.80
C ILE A 198 10.53 -38.13 8.09
N PHE A 199 9.48 -38.21 8.90
CA PHE A 199 9.47 -37.56 10.21
C PHE A 199 10.49 -38.20 11.15
N GLU A 200 11.18 -37.37 11.95
CA GLU A 200 12.17 -37.83 12.94
C GLU A 200 11.58 -38.83 13.95
N LYS A 201 10.33 -38.63 14.36
CA LYS A 201 9.62 -39.50 15.31
C LYS A 201 8.93 -40.70 14.66
N ALA A 202 9.13 -40.96 13.36
CA ALA A 202 8.49 -42.09 12.67
C ALA A 202 9.19 -43.41 12.99
N THR A 203 8.48 -44.35 13.63
CA THR A 203 8.96 -45.71 13.89
C THR A 203 9.10 -46.55 12.62
N ARG A 204 8.26 -46.27 11.60
CA ARG A 204 8.24 -46.98 10.31
C ARG A 204 8.25 -45.99 9.14
N CYS A 205 9.10 -46.24 8.15
CA CYS A 205 9.13 -45.43 6.94
C CYS A 205 7.89 -45.71 6.07
N VAL A 206 7.15 -44.67 5.67
CA VAL A 206 5.97 -44.79 4.79
C VAL A 206 6.33 -45.35 3.40
N ASN A 207 7.53 -45.08 2.90
CA ASN A 207 7.88 -45.41 1.52
C ASN A 207 8.53 -46.78 1.33
N CYS A 208 9.38 -47.22 2.26
CA CYS A 208 10.02 -48.54 2.19
C CYS A 208 9.55 -49.52 3.26
N THR A 209 8.61 -49.11 4.11
CA THR A 209 8.07 -49.92 5.23
C THR A 209 9.12 -50.42 6.22
N SER A 210 10.34 -49.92 6.12
CA SER A 210 11.48 -50.36 6.90
C SER A 210 11.49 -49.65 8.26
N TRP A 211 11.93 -50.37 9.27
CA TRP A 211 12.03 -49.88 10.64
C TRP A 211 13.24 -48.95 10.80
N GLN A 212 13.04 -47.79 11.44
CA GLN A 212 14.12 -46.82 11.66
C GLN A 212 14.83 -46.99 13.01
N ASP A 213 14.38 -47.94 13.83
CA ASP A 213 14.90 -48.25 15.18
C ASP A 213 16.16 -49.13 15.18
N GLY A 214 16.71 -49.44 14.00
CA GLY A 214 17.92 -50.25 13.82
C GLY A 214 17.72 -51.76 14.05
N ARG A 215 16.48 -52.24 14.19
CA ARG A 215 16.23 -53.70 14.36
C ARG A 215 16.58 -54.53 13.13
N GLU A 216 16.42 -53.95 11.94
CA GLU A 216 16.72 -54.61 10.66
C GLU A 216 18.23 -54.79 10.48
N ASP A 217 19.03 -53.83 10.95
CA ASP A 217 20.50 -53.91 10.92
C ASP A 217 21.05 -55.02 11.84
N ARG A 218 20.29 -55.45 12.86
CA ARG A 218 20.66 -56.55 13.77
C ARG A 218 20.41 -57.94 13.17
N VAL A 219 19.53 -58.05 12.17
CA VAL A 219 19.22 -59.33 11.51
C VAL A 219 20.16 -59.59 10.33
N ALA A 220 20.83 -58.55 9.83
CA ALA A 220 21.75 -58.63 8.69
C ALA A 220 23.21 -58.96 9.07
N GLN A 221 23.52 -59.17 10.36
CA GLN A 221 24.82 -59.59 10.89
C GLN A 221 24.76 -61.06 11.29
#